data_AF-A0A661ZWZ3-F1
#
_entry.id   AF-A0A661ZWZ3-F1
#
_cell.length_a   1.000
_cell.length_b   1.000
_cell.length_c   1.000
_cell.angle_alpha   90.00
_cell.angle_beta   90.00
_cell.angle_gamma   90.00
#
_symmetry.space_group_name_H-M   'P 1'
#
loop_
_entity.id
_entity.type
_entity.pdbx_description
1 polymer ?
#
loop_
_entity_poly.entity_id
_entity_poly.type
_entity_poly.pdbx_seq_one_letter_code
_entity_poly.pdbx_strand_id
1 'polypeptide(L)'
;MNFSRTILQLSIFFIGIYAGNTYSQFYDMVLEDMSITTYTEPFVADNSITASNFTVTETGDVTFKAGNSITLLPGFSVEEGGLFHAYISDEKNGAYKKSINKDELNNFPNPFGNLTTISFLVFSPGNVKLTVINPVGQTIETLFDENITDTGVSHEVKFYANGLSKGVYFYKLETADNTVIKKMILSNP
;
A
#
# COMPACT_ATOMS: atom_id res chain seq x y z
N MET A 1 -20.08 -35.63 -10.12
CA MET A 1 -21.31 -35.23 -9.41
C MET A 1 -20.84 -34.32 -8.28
N ASN A 2 -20.71 -33.03 -8.57
CA ASN A 2 -20.13 -32.06 -7.65
C ASN A 2 -21.21 -31.63 -6.65
N PHE A 3 -20.98 -31.91 -5.38
CA PHE A 3 -21.78 -31.37 -4.29
C PHE A 3 -21.42 -29.90 -4.14
N SER A 4 -22.16 -29.02 -4.82
CA SER A 4 -22.20 -27.60 -4.45
C SER A 4 -22.87 -27.53 -3.08
N ARG A 5 -22.10 -27.20 -2.04
CA ARG A 5 -22.67 -26.83 -0.75
C ARG A 5 -23.22 -25.42 -0.89
N THR A 6 -24.47 -25.33 -1.34
CA THR A 6 -25.28 -24.13 -1.12
C THR A 6 -25.32 -23.89 0.38
N ILE A 7 -24.77 -22.76 0.85
CA ILE A 7 -25.05 -22.30 2.20
C ILE A 7 -26.50 -21.81 2.20
N LEU A 8 -27.43 -22.75 2.40
CA LEU A 8 -28.69 -22.47 3.09
C LEU A 8 -28.29 -21.85 4.42
N GLN A 9 -28.55 -20.55 4.58
CA GLN A 9 -28.42 -19.74 5.80
C GLN A 9 -28.08 -20.58 7.03
N LEU A 10 -26.81 -20.98 7.13
CA LEU A 10 -26.34 -21.72 8.28
C LEU A 10 -25.92 -20.62 9.22
N SER A 11 -26.76 -20.34 10.21
CA SER A 11 -26.30 -19.68 11.42
C SER A 11 -25.16 -20.52 11.96
N ILE A 12 -23.94 -20.22 11.54
CA ILE A 12 -22.74 -20.77 12.15
C ILE A 12 -22.76 -20.19 13.56
N PHE A 13 -23.23 -20.98 14.51
CA PHE A 13 -23.07 -20.70 15.93
C PHE A 13 -21.58 -20.67 16.22
N PHE A 14 -20.97 -19.49 16.14
CA PHE A 14 -19.73 -19.24 16.84
C PHE A 14 -20.08 -19.26 18.33
N ILE A 15 -19.68 -20.32 19.04
CA ILE A 15 -19.55 -20.28 20.50
C ILE A 15 -18.39 -19.32 20.79
N GLY A 16 -18.70 -18.03 20.77
CA GLY A 16 -17.84 -16.95 21.22
C GLY A 16 -18.50 -16.34 22.44
N ILE A 17 -17.88 -16.51 23.60
CA ILE A 17 -18.30 -15.93 24.87
C ILE A 17 -18.46 -14.41 24.68
N TYR A 18 -19.67 -13.89 24.91
CA TYR A 18 -19.95 -12.45 24.90
C TYR A 18 -19.21 -11.78 26.07
N ALA A 19 -18.12 -11.08 25.77
CA ALA A 19 -17.54 -10.07 26.64
C ALA A 19 -16.84 -8.98 25.80
N GLY A 20 -17.56 -7.89 25.51
CA GLY A 20 -17.00 -6.61 25.09
C GLY A 20 -16.39 -6.51 23.68
N ASN A 21 -17.14 -5.88 22.76
CA ASN A 21 -16.66 -5.12 21.60
C ASN A 21 -15.37 -5.58 20.89
N THR A 22 -15.21 -6.86 20.60
CA THR A 22 -14.10 -7.37 19.78
C THR A 22 -14.65 -8.37 18.78
N TYR A 23 -14.68 -8.00 17.50
CA TYR A 23 -14.82 -8.97 16.43
C TYR A 23 -13.63 -9.94 16.55
N SER A 24 -13.89 -11.24 16.50
CA SER A 24 -12.84 -12.27 16.52
C SER A 24 -12.06 -12.19 15.20
N GLN A 25 -10.94 -11.46 15.21
CA GLN A 25 -10.05 -11.33 14.05
C GLN A 25 -9.16 -12.58 13.97
N PHE A 26 -9.12 -13.22 12.81
CA PHE A 26 -8.19 -14.33 12.55
C PHE A 26 -6.81 -13.78 12.22
N TYR A 27 -5.73 -14.47 12.59
CA TYR A 27 -4.40 -14.04 12.15
C TYR A 27 -4.23 -14.27 10.64
N ASP A 28 -4.44 -15.49 10.18
CA ASP A 28 -4.57 -15.84 8.76
C ASP A 28 -5.94 -16.48 8.51
N MET A 29 -6.50 -16.27 7.32
CA MET A 29 -7.79 -16.81 6.92
C MET A 29 -7.69 -17.50 5.56
N VAL A 30 -8.24 -18.72 5.48
CA VAL A 30 -8.31 -19.50 4.24
C VAL A 30 -9.77 -19.77 3.93
N LEU A 31 -10.20 -19.39 2.73
CA LEU A 31 -11.56 -19.47 2.22
C LEU A 31 -11.58 -20.39 1.00
N GLU A 32 -12.16 -21.58 1.12
CA GLU A 32 -12.15 -22.57 0.04
C GLU A 32 -13.57 -23.03 -0.29
N ASP A 33 -13.84 -23.24 -1.58
CA ASP A 33 -15.08 -23.82 -2.09
C ASP A 33 -16.35 -23.07 -1.61
N MET A 34 -16.34 -21.73 -1.72
CA MET A 34 -17.43 -20.87 -1.26
C MET A 34 -18.15 -20.15 -2.41
N SER A 35 -19.44 -19.85 -2.22
CA SER A 35 -20.20 -19.00 -3.14
C SER A 35 -20.99 -17.93 -2.37
N ILE A 36 -20.75 -16.66 -2.71
CA ILE A 36 -21.43 -15.50 -2.15
C ILE A 36 -22.56 -15.10 -3.07
N THR A 37 -23.80 -15.26 -2.61
CA THR A 37 -25.00 -15.00 -3.40
C THR A 37 -25.73 -13.70 -3.03
N THR A 38 -25.28 -13.05 -1.96
CA THR A 38 -25.87 -11.85 -1.35
C THR A 38 -24.78 -11.10 -0.60
N TYR A 39 -25.11 -9.97 -0.01
CA TYR A 39 -24.23 -9.28 0.93
C TYR A 39 -23.80 -10.20 2.09
N THR A 40 -22.52 -10.15 2.43
CA THR A 40 -21.95 -10.71 3.67
C THR A 40 -21.19 -9.66 4.44
N GLU A 41 -21.16 -9.81 5.78
CA GLU A 41 -20.20 -9.07 6.60
C GLU A 41 -18.75 -9.31 6.11
N PRO A 42 -17.84 -8.34 6.29
CA PRO A 42 -16.46 -8.47 5.83
C PRO A 42 -15.74 -9.68 6.43
N PHE A 43 -14.96 -10.37 5.59
CA PHE A 43 -13.96 -11.32 6.03
C PHE A 43 -12.71 -10.56 6.46
N VAL A 44 -12.31 -10.70 7.72
CA VAL A 44 -11.21 -9.91 8.32
C VAL A 44 -10.11 -10.82 8.87
N ALA A 45 -8.86 -10.57 8.46
CA ALA A 45 -7.65 -11.22 8.99
C ALA A 45 -6.52 -10.21 9.31
N ASP A 46 -5.79 -10.42 10.41
CA ASP A 46 -4.68 -9.55 10.84
C ASP A 46 -3.47 -9.63 9.90
N ASN A 47 -3.24 -10.76 9.24
CA ASN A 47 -2.09 -11.00 8.38
C ASN A 47 -2.52 -11.28 6.94
N SER A 48 -3.11 -12.44 6.64
CA SER A 48 -3.45 -12.78 5.25
C SER A 48 -4.82 -13.42 5.06
N ILE A 49 -5.42 -13.19 3.89
CA ILE A 49 -6.59 -13.94 3.39
C ILE A 49 -6.14 -14.69 2.12
N THR A 50 -6.43 -15.99 2.05
CA THR A 50 -6.28 -16.79 0.82
C THR A 50 -7.63 -17.35 0.41
N ALA A 51 -8.05 -17.14 -0.84
CA ALA A 51 -9.31 -17.63 -1.37
C ALA A 51 -9.10 -18.53 -2.59
N SER A 52 -9.68 -19.74 -2.59
CA SER A 52 -9.64 -20.71 -3.69
C SER A 52 -11.06 -21.22 -4.00
N ASN A 53 -11.35 -21.51 -5.27
CA ASN A 53 -12.70 -21.97 -5.70
C ASN A 53 -13.84 -21.13 -5.09
N PHE A 54 -13.71 -19.81 -5.17
CA PHE A 54 -14.59 -18.85 -4.51
C PHE A 54 -15.35 -18.06 -5.57
N THR A 55 -16.69 -18.08 -5.52
CA THR A 55 -17.53 -17.40 -6.50
C THR A 55 -18.35 -16.29 -5.84
N VAL A 56 -18.30 -15.07 -6.37
CA VAL A 56 -19.29 -14.02 -6.08
C VAL A 56 -20.30 -14.04 -7.23
N THR A 57 -21.57 -14.33 -6.94
CA THR A 57 -22.61 -14.36 -7.98
C THR A 57 -23.08 -12.97 -8.35
N GLU A 58 -23.95 -12.85 -9.36
CA GLU A 58 -24.51 -11.57 -9.85
C GLU A 58 -25.11 -10.64 -8.78
N THR A 59 -25.58 -11.19 -7.65
CA THR A 59 -26.14 -10.43 -6.51
C THR A 59 -25.25 -10.48 -5.27
N GLY A 60 -24.10 -11.13 -5.35
CA GLY A 60 -23.15 -11.22 -4.26
C GLY A 60 -22.44 -9.90 -4.00
N ASP A 61 -22.24 -9.58 -2.73
CA ASP A 61 -21.40 -8.45 -2.29
C ASP A 61 -20.54 -8.92 -1.12
N VAL A 62 -19.23 -8.93 -1.32
CA VAL A 62 -18.28 -9.36 -0.31
C VAL A 62 -17.12 -8.40 -0.18
N THR A 63 -16.68 -8.22 1.06
CA THR A 63 -15.48 -7.47 1.40
C THR A 63 -14.45 -8.37 2.07
N PHE A 64 -13.22 -8.35 1.56
CA PHE A 64 -12.05 -8.92 2.22
C PHE A 64 -11.20 -7.81 2.83
N LYS A 65 -10.76 -8.00 4.07
CA LYS A 65 -9.82 -7.11 4.76
C LYS A 65 -8.68 -7.92 5.37
N ALA A 66 -7.45 -7.68 4.92
CA ALA A 66 -6.27 -8.33 5.47
C ALA A 66 -5.22 -7.30 5.91
N GLY A 67 -4.40 -7.58 6.92
CA GLY A 67 -3.32 -6.66 7.30
C GLY A 67 -2.20 -6.57 6.26
N ASN A 68 -1.80 -7.70 5.66
CA ASN A 68 -0.65 -7.77 4.76
C ASN A 68 -0.98 -8.23 3.34
N SER A 69 -1.75 -9.31 3.16
CA SER A 69 -1.99 -9.86 1.80
C SER A 69 -3.37 -10.49 1.61
N ILE A 70 -3.89 -10.37 0.39
CA ILE A 70 -5.06 -11.10 -0.09
C ILE A 70 -4.61 -11.87 -1.33
N THR A 71 -4.66 -13.19 -1.28
CA THR A 71 -4.25 -14.08 -2.37
C THR A 71 -5.48 -14.76 -2.96
N LEU A 72 -5.76 -14.46 -4.23
CA LEU A 72 -6.84 -15.10 -4.99
C LEU A 72 -6.25 -16.21 -5.86
N LEU A 73 -6.56 -17.45 -5.50
CA LEU A 73 -6.10 -18.65 -6.18
C LEU A 73 -7.06 -19.06 -7.30
N PRO A 74 -6.65 -19.98 -8.19
CA PRO A 74 -7.53 -20.49 -9.24
C PRO A 74 -8.90 -20.93 -8.72
N GLY A 75 -9.93 -20.68 -9.54
CA GLY A 75 -11.32 -20.90 -9.15
C GLY A 75 -11.97 -19.71 -8.43
N PHE A 76 -11.22 -18.62 -8.16
CA PHE A 76 -11.82 -17.34 -7.79
C PHE A 76 -12.52 -16.69 -9.00
N SER A 77 -13.80 -16.31 -8.87
CA SER A 77 -14.55 -15.64 -9.92
C SER A 77 -15.61 -14.67 -9.36
N VAL A 78 -15.85 -13.59 -10.09
CA VAL A 78 -16.96 -12.66 -9.85
C VAL A 78 -17.83 -12.68 -11.10
N GLU A 79 -19.09 -13.09 -10.96
CA GLU A 79 -20.07 -13.06 -12.04
C GLU A 79 -20.46 -11.60 -12.39
N GLU A 80 -20.95 -11.38 -13.60
CA GLU A 80 -21.38 -10.05 -14.04
C GLU A 80 -22.49 -9.53 -13.11
N GLY A 81 -22.25 -8.37 -12.47
CA GLY A 81 -23.14 -7.79 -11.46
C GLY A 81 -22.69 -7.99 -10.01
N GLY A 82 -21.86 -9.01 -9.74
CA GLY A 82 -21.31 -9.26 -8.42
C GLY A 82 -20.31 -8.19 -7.98
N LEU A 83 -20.26 -7.91 -6.68
CA LEU A 83 -19.38 -6.93 -6.06
C LEU A 83 -18.34 -7.61 -5.19
N PHE A 84 -17.07 -7.36 -5.50
CA PHE A 84 -15.93 -7.81 -4.73
C PHE A 84 -15.07 -6.62 -4.32
N HIS A 85 -14.97 -6.41 -3.00
CA HIS A 85 -14.16 -5.37 -2.39
C HIS A 85 -12.99 -6.00 -1.63
N ALA A 86 -11.80 -5.45 -1.79
CA ALA A 86 -10.61 -5.94 -1.09
C ALA A 86 -9.82 -4.76 -0.52
N TYR A 87 -9.48 -4.85 0.76
CA TYR A 87 -8.71 -3.85 1.48
C TYR A 87 -7.52 -4.51 2.17
N ILE A 88 -6.35 -3.90 2.01
CA ILE A 88 -5.21 -4.19 2.88
C ILE A 88 -5.15 -3.09 3.93
N SER A 89 -5.37 -3.44 5.20
CA SER A 89 -5.42 -2.48 6.31
C SER A 89 -4.95 -3.10 7.63
N ASP A 90 -4.02 -2.43 8.31
CA ASP A 90 -3.70 -2.68 9.72
C ASP A 90 -4.91 -2.27 10.59
N GLU A 91 -5.83 -3.19 10.90
CA GLU A 91 -7.04 -2.88 11.70
C GLU A 91 -6.76 -2.55 13.19
N LYS A 92 -5.51 -2.24 13.57
CA LYS A 92 -5.18 -1.82 14.94
C LYS A 92 -5.27 -0.32 15.23
N ASN A 93 -5.57 0.53 14.26
CA ASN A 93 -6.03 1.91 14.52
C ASN A 93 -6.52 2.52 13.21
N GLY A 94 -7.54 3.38 13.26
CA GLY A 94 -8.09 4.14 12.12
C GLY A 94 -7.13 5.18 11.49
N ALA A 95 -5.89 4.78 11.24
CA ALA A 95 -4.94 5.48 10.41
C ALA A 95 -4.44 4.45 9.40
N TYR A 96 -4.87 4.60 8.15
CA TYR A 96 -4.34 3.87 7.01
C TYR A 96 -2.80 4.01 7.00
N LYS A 97 -2.08 3.05 7.59
CA LYS A 97 -0.75 2.71 7.13
C LYS A 97 -0.93 1.77 5.95
N LYS A 98 -1.40 2.37 4.85
CA LYS A 98 -1.19 1.81 3.53
C LYS A 98 0.32 1.61 3.41
N SER A 99 0.79 0.38 3.59
CA SER A 99 2.05 -0.05 3.03
C SER A 99 1.85 -0.14 1.51
N ILE A 100 1.54 1.01 0.88
CA ILE A 100 2.19 1.27 -0.40
C ILE A 100 3.67 1.23 -0.03
N ASN A 101 4.52 0.77 -0.93
CA ASN A 101 5.83 1.39 -1.02
C ASN A 101 5.59 2.91 -1.21
N LYS A 102 5.35 3.67 -0.13
CA LYS A 102 4.90 5.08 -0.10
C LYS A 102 6.07 6.01 -0.40
N ASP A 103 6.92 5.59 -1.34
CA ASP A 103 8.07 6.32 -1.78
C ASP A 103 8.06 6.30 -3.31
N GLU A 104 7.09 6.99 -3.91
CA GLU A 104 7.21 7.51 -5.30
C GLU A 104 8.32 8.56 -5.42
N LEU A 105 9.22 8.66 -4.43
CA LEU A 105 10.47 9.37 -4.52
C LEU A 105 11.38 8.65 -5.54
N ASN A 106 11.56 9.19 -6.73
CA ASN A 106 12.41 8.59 -7.74
C ASN A 106 13.36 9.63 -8.32
N ASN A 107 14.48 9.19 -8.89
CA ASN A 107 15.33 10.06 -9.67
C ASN A 107 15.63 9.42 -11.03
N PHE A 108 15.43 10.19 -12.10
CA PHE A 108 15.73 9.76 -13.46
C PHE A 108 16.43 10.87 -14.25
N PRO A 109 17.51 10.55 -14.99
CA PRO A 109 18.18 9.25 -15.06
C PRO A 109 18.94 8.88 -13.76
N ASN A 110 19.22 7.59 -13.55
CA ASN A 110 20.15 7.09 -12.52
C ASN A 110 20.82 5.80 -13.03
N PRO A 111 22.15 5.78 -13.25
CA PRO A 111 23.13 6.86 -13.06
C PRO A 111 22.84 8.11 -13.91
N PHE A 112 23.27 9.28 -13.45
CA PHE A 112 23.11 10.55 -14.16
C PHE A 112 24.44 11.21 -14.52
N GLY A 113 24.41 12.08 -15.53
CA GLY A 113 25.50 12.98 -15.88
C GLY A 113 25.41 14.25 -15.05
N ASN A 114 25.12 15.40 -15.68
CA ASN A 114 25.08 16.67 -14.94
C ASN A 114 23.70 17.02 -14.37
N LEU A 115 22.66 16.30 -14.81
CA LEU A 115 21.27 16.59 -14.46
C LEU A 115 20.51 15.29 -14.19
N THR A 116 19.76 15.27 -13.10
CA THR A 116 18.67 14.32 -12.84
C THR A 116 17.43 15.09 -12.41
N THR A 117 16.26 14.56 -12.75
CA THR A 117 14.99 15.01 -12.16
C THR A 117 14.67 14.10 -11.00
N ILE A 118 14.31 14.67 -9.85
CA ILE A 118 13.80 13.96 -8.68
C ILE A 118 12.29 14.19 -8.63
N SER A 119 11.52 13.12 -8.70
CA SER A 119 10.06 13.14 -8.63
C SER A 119 9.57 12.57 -7.31
N PHE A 120 8.50 13.13 -6.74
CA PHE A 120 7.88 12.64 -5.50
C PHE A 120 6.40 13.02 -5.37
N LEU A 121 5.65 12.19 -4.63
CA LEU A 121 4.27 12.45 -4.23
C LEU A 121 4.18 12.78 -2.74
N VAL A 122 3.28 13.71 -2.41
CA VAL A 122 2.98 14.10 -1.04
C VAL A 122 1.53 13.78 -0.73
N PHE A 123 1.30 12.94 0.28
CA PHE A 123 -0.04 12.44 0.63
C PHE A 123 -0.63 13.09 1.89
N SER A 124 0.16 13.86 2.62
CA SER A 124 -0.27 14.57 3.82
C SER A 124 0.17 16.03 3.69
N PRO A 125 -0.68 17.02 3.99
CA PRO A 125 -0.28 18.42 3.94
C PRO A 125 0.76 18.71 5.03
N GLY A 126 1.66 19.65 4.78
CA GLY A 126 2.69 20.06 5.74
C GLY A 126 3.99 20.51 5.08
N ASN A 127 5.01 20.76 5.90
CA ASN A 127 6.35 21.08 5.39
C ASN A 127 6.98 19.84 4.75
N VAL A 128 7.48 20.03 3.53
CA VAL A 128 8.15 19.03 2.71
C VAL A 128 9.50 19.59 2.32
N LYS A 129 10.55 18.83 2.61
CA LYS A 129 11.93 19.23 2.34
C LYS A 129 12.68 18.15 1.58
N LEU A 130 13.20 18.50 0.40
CA LEU A 130 14.07 17.65 -0.41
C LEU A 130 15.50 18.16 -0.34
N THR A 131 16.41 17.31 0.14
CA THR A 131 17.82 17.67 0.34
C THR A 131 18.72 16.65 -0.34
N VAL A 132 19.81 17.11 -0.97
CA VAL A 132 20.90 16.26 -1.46
C VAL A 132 22.03 16.27 -0.44
N ILE A 133 22.56 15.08 -0.10
CA ILE A 133 23.62 14.89 0.88
C ILE A 133 24.75 14.00 0.32
N ASN A 134 25.96 14.20 0.82
CA ASN A 134 27.10 13.35 0.50
C ASN A 134 27.14 12.08 1.38
N PRO A 135 28.05 11.11 1.11
CA PRO A 135 28.14 9.88 1.90
C PRO A 135 28.49 10.04 3.39
N VAL A 136 29.05 11.18 3.78
CA VAL A 136 29.31 11.50 5.20
C VAL A 136 28.14 12.24 5.86
N GLY A 137 27.02 12.41 5.15
CA GLY A 137 25.79 13.01 5.65
C GLY A 137 25.76 14.54 5.60
N GLN A 138 26.75 15.19 4.98
CA GLN A 138 26.74 16.64 4.82
C GLN A 138 25.76 17.06 3.72
N THR A 139 24.94 18.06 4.01
CA THR A 139 24.05 18.70 3.04
C THR A 139 24.86 19.39 1.95
N ILE A 140 24.61 18.99 0.71
CA ILE A 140 25.14 19.64 -0.50
C ILE A 140 24.20 20.76 -0.91
N GLU A 141 22.90 20.47 -1.00
CA GLU A 141 21.90 21.42 -1.48
C GLU A 141 20.50 21.06 -0.96
N THR A 142 19.69 22.08 -0.66
CA THR A 142 18.25 21.93 -0.42
C THR A 142 17.54 22.32 -1.71
N LEU A 143 16.89 21.35 -2.36
CA LEU A 143 16.25 21.53 -3.66
C LEU A 143 14.79 21.95 -3.56
N PHE A 144 14.14 21.62 -2.45
CA PHE A 144 12.74 21.93 -2.19
C PHE A 144 12.56 22.10 -0.68
N ASP A 145 11.86 23.15 -0.26
CA ASP A 145 11.51 23.39 1.14
C ASP A 145 10.24 24.27 1.18
N GLU A 146 9.09 23.62 1.05
CA GLU A 146 7.81 24.31 0.95
C GLU A 146 6.78 23.69 1.89
N ASN A 147 5.76 24.48 2.25
CA ASN A 147 4.59 23.97 2.93
C ASN A 147 3.51 23.65 1.89
N ILE A 148 3.18 22.38 1.77
CA ILE A 148 2.23 21.87 0.77
C ILE A 148 0.86 21.69 1.41
N THR A 149 -0.15 22.33 0.83
CA THR A 149 -1.57 22.15 1.19
C THR A 149 -2.27 21.10 0.33
N ASP A 150 -1.79 20.91 -0.89
CA ASP A 150 -2.46 20.12 -1.93
C ASP A 150 -1.81 18.74 -1.98
N THR A 151 -2.59 17.68 -1.76
CA THR A 151 -2.06 16.30 -1.65
C THR A 151 -2.39 15.45 -2.88
N GLY A 152 -1.58 14.42 -3.13
CA GLY A 152 -1.73 13.52 -4.27
C GLY A 152 -1.21 14.06 -5.60
N VAL A 153 -0.50 15.19 -5.58
CA VAL A 153 0.13 15.82 -6.77
C VAL A 153 1.60 15.43 -6.84
N SER A 154 2.07 15.15 -8.06
CA SER A 154 3.48 14.85 -8.34
C SER A 154 4.29 16.13 -8.46
N HIS A 155 5.40 16.18 -7.74
CA HIS A 155 6.38 17.24 -7.81
C HIS A 155 7.63 16.75 -8.52
N GLU A 156 8.19 17.58 -9.39
CA GLU A 156 9.44 17.32 -10.09
C GLU A 156 10.43 18.43 -9.83
N VAL A 157 11.61 18.07 -9.33
CA VAL A 157 12.67 19.02 -8.99
C VAL A 157 13.96 18.61 -9.68
N LYS A 158 14.58 19.56 -10.38
CA LYS A 158 15.84 19.33 -11.11
C LYS A 158 17.03 19.48 -10.18
N PHE A 159 17.97 18.54 -10.25
CA PHE A 159 19.24 18.61 -9.56
C PHE A 159 20.39 18.70 -10.56
N TYR A 160 21.22 19.74 -10.43
CA TYR A 160 22.41 19.94 -11.25
C TYR A 160 23.68 19.69 -10.44
N ALA A 161 24.46 18.68 -10.81
CA ALA A 161 25.66 18.27 -10.07
C ALA A 161 26.91 19.10 -10.38
N ASN A 162 26.75 20.41 -10.55
CA ASN A 162 27.83 21.31 -10.96
C ASN A 162 28.97 21.31 -9.93
N GLY A 163 30.18 20.90 -10.35
CA GLY A 163 31.36 20.86 -9.49
C GLY A 163 31.41 19.68 -8.51
N LEU A 164 30.49 18.73 -8.61
CA LEU A 164 30.53 17.50 -7.82
C LEU A 164 31.40 16.43 -8.48
N SER A 165 32.10 15.65 -7.67
CA SER A 165 32.90 14.52 -8.15
C SER A 165 32.01 13.33 -8.48
N LYS A 166 32.38 12.53 -9.48
CA LYS A 166 31.70 11.25 -9.74
C LYS A 166 31.63 10.39 -8.47
N GLY A 167 30.51 9.71 -8.26
CA GLY A 167 30.34 8.89 -7.06
C GLY A 167 28.90 8.73 -6.61
N VAL A 168 28.76 8.26 -5.37
CA VAL A 168 27.48 8.00 -4.73
C VAL A 168 27.04 9.24 -3.97
N TYR A 169 25.77 9.59 -4.15
CA TYR A 169 25.09 10.66 -3.42
C TYR A 169 23.75 10.12 -2.91
N PHE A 170 23.16 10.85 -1.97
CA PHE A 170 21.84 10.53 -1.43
C PHE A 170 20.94 11.74 -1.54
N TYR A 171 19.65 11.48 -1.76
CA TYR A 171 18.61 12.49 -1.69
C TYR A 171 17.60 12.06 -0.64
N LYS A 172 17.22 13.01 0.21
CA LYS A 172 16.41 12.84 1.39
C LYS A 172 15.15 13.68 1.27
N LEU A 173 14.00 13.04 1.28
CA LEU A 173 12.68 13.68 1.35
C LEU A 173 12.17 13.58 2.79
N GLU A 174 11.96 14.73 3.42
CA GLU A 174 11.42 14.87 4.76
C GLU A 174 10.00 15.44 4.66
N THR A 175 9.07 14.83 5.38
CA THR A 175 7.67 15.25 5.51
C THR A 175 7.28 15.19 6.99
N ALA A 176 6.09 15.67 7.35
CA ALA A 176 5.60 15.60 8.74
C ALA A 176 5.57 14.16 9.30
N ASP A 177 5.22 13.18 8.46
CA ASP A 177 4.96 11.80 8.89
C ASP A 177 6.12 10.85 8.60
N ASN A 178 7.02 11.20 7.68
CA ASN A 178 8.02 10.26 7.17
C ASN A 178 9.29 10.96 6.67
N THR A 179 10.40 10.22 6.72
CA THR A 179 11.68 10.58 6.09
C THR A 179 12.16 9.43 5.22
N VAL A 180 12.45 9.72 3.97
CA VAL A 180 12.86 8.75 2.96
C VAL A 180 14.22 9.16 2.40
N ILE A 181 15.17 8.22 2.35
CA ILE A 181 16.50 8.46 1.77
C ILE A 181 16.72 7.45 0.64
N LYS A 182 17.07 7.95 -0.54
CA LYS A 182 17.42 7.11 -1.69
C LYS A 182 18.80 7.48 -2.24
N LYS A 183 19.43 6.47 -2.85
CA LYS A 183 20.78 6.54 -3.41
C LYS A 183 20.73 6.94 -4.89
N MET A 184 21.60 7.84 -5.32
CA MET A 184 21.83 8.17 -6.73
C MET A 184 23.32 8.11 -7.08
N ILE A 185 23.62 7.84 -8.35
CA ILE A 185 24.98 7.65 -8.86
C ILE A 185 25.28 8.72 -9.92
N LEU A 186 26.28 9.56 -9.65
CA LEU A 186 26.83 10.53 -10.60
C LEU A 186 27.95 9.87 -11.40
N SER A 187 27.73 9.63 -12.69
CA SER A 187 28.68 8.91 -13.56
C SER A 187 29.55 9.83 -14.43
N ASN A 188 29.06 11.00 -14.84
CA ASN A 188 29.79 11.90 -15.75
C ASN A 188 29.43 13.37 -15.49
N PRO A 189 30.12 14.04 -14.54
CA PRO A 189 29.90 15.45 -14.20
C PRO A 189 30.48 16.46 -15.21
#